data_AF-A0A352RJ91-F1
#
_entry.id   AF-A0A352RJ91-F1
#
_cell.length_a   1.000
_cell.length_b   1.000
_cell.length_c   1.000
_cell.angle_alpha   90.00
_cell.angle_beta   90.00
_cell.angle_gamma   90.00
#
_symmetry.space_group_name_H-M   'P 1'
#
loop_
_entity.id
_entity.type
_entity.pdbx_description
1 polymer ?
#
loop_
_entity_poly.entity_id
_entity_poly.type
_entity_poly.pdbx_seq_one_letter_code
_entity_poly.pdbx_strand_id
1 'polypeptide(L)' 'HTSLKLSPLGVVLVIPPWNFPIAIPTGGVAAALACGNTVLFKPSPLAFPLGAEIAKCFWDAGIP' A
#
# COMPACT_ATOMS: atom_id res chain seq x y z
N HIS A 1 -21.16 23.55 15.64
CA HIS A 1 -20.53 22.88 14.48
C HIS A 1 -19.48 21.93 14.99
N THR A 2 -19.72 20.61 14.92
CA THR A 2 -18.72 19.61 15.28
C THR A 2 -17.82 19.40 14.08
N SER A 3 -16.57 19.85 14.15
CA SER A 3 -15.58 19.64 13.08
C SER A 3 -15.00 18.24 13.19
N LEU A 4 -15.08 17.46 12.11
CA LEU A 4 -14.35 16.19 11.97
C LEU A 4 -12.95 16.49 11.42
N LYS A 5 -11.92 15.92 12.04
CA LYS A 5 -10.53 16.01 11.58
C LYS A 5 -10.00 14.61 11.34
N LEU A 6 -9.47 14.36 10.16
CA LEU A 6 -8.79 13.12 9.80
C LEU A 6 -7.27 13.37 9.85
N SER A 7 -6.55 12.42 10.43
CA SER A 7 -5.09 12.42 10.48
C SER A 7 -4.57 11.02 10.16
N PRO A 8 -3.37 10.90 9.56
CA PRO A 8 -2.76 9.60 9.33
C PRO A 8 -2.47 8.87 10.64
N LEU A 9 -2.44 7.55 10.57
CA LEU A 9 -2.09 6.67 11.69
C LEU A 9 -0.56 6.53 11.86
N GLY A 10 0.23 6.84 10.82
CA GLY A 10 1.68 6.71 10.83
C GLY A 10 2.15 5.68 9.81
N VAL A 11 2.83 4.62 10.28
CA VAL A 11 3.29 3.51 9.42
C VAL A 11 2.26 2.38 9.40
N VAL A 12 1.87 1.96 8.19
CA VAL A 12 0.92 0.86 7.96
C VAL A 12 1.64 -0.30 7.26
N LEU A 13 1.53 -1.50 7.81
CA LEU A 13 2.06 -2.72 7.22
C LEU A 13 1.01 -3.38 6.32
N VAL A 14 1.32 -3.54 5.03
CA VAL A 14 0.43 -4.18 4.04
C VAL A 14 0.94 -5.59 3.72
N ILE A 15 0.16 -6.61 4.08
CA ILE A 15 0.46 -8.05 3.89
C ILE A 15 -0.63 -8.70 3.04
N PRO A 16 -0.56 -8.63 1.70
CA PRO A 16 -1.58 -9.18 0.81
C PRO A 16 -1.45 -10.71 0.65
N PRO A 17 -2.55 -11.42 0.34
CA PRO A 17 -2.54 -12.82 -0.07
C PRO A 17 -2.08 -12.98 -1.54
N TRP A 18 -1.87 -14.23 -1.96
CA TRP A 18 -1.37 -14.58 -3.30
C TRP A 18 -2.45 -14.71 -4.38
N ASN A 19 -3.73 -14.85 -4.01
CA ASN A 19 -4.81 -15.19 -4.94
C ASN A 19 -5.27 -14.03 -5.83
N PHE A 20 -5.04 -12.78 -5.41
CA PHE A 20 -5.20 -11.59 -6.24
C PHE A 20 -3.93 -10.74 -6.12
N PRO A 21 -2.83 -11.18 -6.74
CA PRO A 21 -1.48 -10.71 -6.42
C PRO A 21 -1.16 -9.31 -6.96
N ILE A 22 -2.10 -8.69 -7.68
CA ILE A 22 -2.02 -7.30 -8.14
C ILE A 22 -3.09 -6.46 -7.42
N ALA A 23 -4.37 -6.80 -7.59
CA ALA A 23 -5.46 -5.97 -7.10
C ALA A 23 -5.46 -5.74 -5.58
N ILE A 24 -5.29 -6.80 -4.77
CA ILE A 24 -5.27 -6.66 -3.30
C ILE A 24 -4.05 -5.86 -2.81
N PRO A 25 -2.79 -6.18 -3.19
CA PRO A 25 -1.64 -5.37 -2.79
C PRO A 25 -1.76 -3.91 -3.21
N THR A 26 -2.07 -3.65 -4.50
CA THR A 26 -2.16 -2.29 -5.01
C THR A 26 -3.25 -1.49 -4.28
N GLY A 27 -4.41 -2.09 -4.04
CA GLY A 27 -5.49 -1.44 -3.29
C GLY A 27 -5.10 -1.12 -1.85
N GLY A 28 -4.47 -2.07 -1.14
CA GLY A 28 -4.01 -1.87 0.24
C GLY A 28 -2.94 -0.79 0.36
N VAL A 29 -1.93 -0.81 -0.52
CA VAL A 29 -0.86 0.20 -0.55
C VAL A 29 -1.44 1.58 -0.91
N ALA A 30 -2.24 1.67 -1.98
CA ALA A 30 -2.82 2.93 -2.43
C ALA A 30 -3.74 3.56 -1.39
N ALA A 31 -4.59 2.77 -0.71
CA ALA A 31 -5.49 3.27 0.31
C ALA A 31 -4.72 3.83 1.53
N ALA A 32 -3.69 3.12 1.99
CA ALA A 32 -2.87 3.58 3.11
C ALA A 32 -2.12 4.88 2.78
N LEU A 33 -1.51 4.97 1.59
CA LEU A 33 -0.85 6.17 1.10
C LEU A 33 -1.83 7.34 0.94
N ALA A 34 -3.02 7.11 0.37
CA ALA A 34 -4.04 8.13 0.16
C ALA A 34 -4.56 8.72 1.49
N CYS A 35 -4.54 7.93 2.57
CA CYS A 35 -4.83 8.41 3.93
C CYS A 35 -3.66 9.15 4.61
N GLY A 36 -2.55 9.38 3.89
CA GLY A 36 -1.37 10.09 4.40
C GLY A 36 -0.42 9.23 5.24
N ASN A 37 -0.55 7.91 5.19
CA ASN A 37 0.33 7.00 5.93
C ASN A 37 1.61 6.68 5.14
N THR A 38 2.66 6.31 5.85
CA THR A 38 3.80 5.58 5.28
C THR A 38 3.44 4.09 5.17
N VAL A 39 3.87 3.42 4.10
CA VAL A 39 3.57 1.99 3.90
C VAL A 39 4.84 1.15 4.00
N LEU A 40 4.79 0.11 4.83
CA LEU A 40 5.72 -1.01 4.77
C LEU A 40 5.04 -2.16 4.02
N PHE A 41 5.58 -2.53 2.87
CA PHE A 41 4.96 -3.52 2.00
C PHE A 41 5.65 -4.89 2.10
N LYS A 42 4.89 -5.93 2.48
CA LYS A 42 5.38 -7.31 2.60
C LYS A 42 4.54 -8.28 1.75
N PRO A 43 4.79 -8.38 0.42
CA PRO A 43 4.02 -9.25 -0.46
C PRO A 43 4.12 -10.74 -0.07
N SER A 44 3.17 -11.54 -0.57
CA SER A 44 3.24 -12.99 -0.41
C SER A 44 4.47 -13.56 -1.13
N PRO A 45 5.23 -14.50 -0.52
CA PRO A 45 6.36 -15.16 -1.18
C PRO A 45 5.96 -15.89 -2.47
N LEU A 46 4.72 -16.38 -2.57
CA LEU A 46 4.19 -17.06 -3.77
C LEU A 46 3.91 -16.10 -4.94
N ALA A 47 3.93 -14.79 -4.70
CA ALA A 47 3.69 -13.75 -5.69
C ALA A 47 4.78 -12.66 -5.64
N PHE A 48 5.97 -13.01 -5.14
CA PHE A 48 7.03 -12.05 -4.84
C PHE A 48 7.45 -11.16 -6.04
N PRO A 49 7.60 -11.69 -7.28
CA PRO A 49 7.97 -10.85 -8.43
C PRO A 49 6.96 -9.73 -8.71
N LEU A 50 5.67 -9.99 -8.55
CA LEU A 50 4.61 -8.99 -8.75
C LEU A 50 4.64 -7.94 -7.64
N GLY A 51 4.97 -8.33 -6.41
CA GLY A 51 5.17 -7.38 -5.32
C GLY A 51 6.29 -6.37 -5.61
N ALA A 52 7.43 -6.85 -6.11
CA ALA A 52 8.53 -5.95 -6.49
C ALA A 52 8.12 -4.96 -7.59
N GLU A 53 7.39 -5.43 -8.62
CA GLU A 53 6.92 -4.56 -9.71
C GLU A 53 5.88 -3.54 -9.24
N ILE A 54 4.95 -3.92 -8.36
CA ILE A 54 3.98 -2.99 -7.78
C ILE A 54 4.69 -1.87 -7.03
N ALA A 55 5.68 -2.22 -6.22
CA ALA A 55 6.44 -1.23 -5.46
C ALA A 55 7.16 -0.27 -6.42
N LYS A 56 7.79 -0.80 -7.47
CA LYS A 56 8.40 -0.01 -8.55
C LYS A 56 7.41 0.94 -9.22
N CYS A 57 6.20 0.48 -9.55
CA CYS A 57 5.16 1.34 -10.12
C CYS A 57 4.81 2.54 -9.22
N PHE A 58 4.79 2.37 -7.89
CA PHE A 58 4.59 3.49 -6.97
C PHE A 58 5.78 4.46 -6.95
N TRP A 59 7.01 3.97 -6.97
CA TRP A 59 8.19 4.82 -7.09
C TRP A 59 8.24 5.58 -8.43
N ASP A 60 7.97 4.90 -9.55
CA ASP A 60 7.92 5.53 -10.87
C ASP A 60 6.80 6.57 -10.97
N ALA A 61 5.72 6.40 -10.20
CA ALA A 61 4.64 7.37 -10.05
C ALA A 61 4.98 8.57 -9.14
N GLY A 62 6.18 8.61 -8.55
CA GLY A 62 6.65 9.71 -7.71
C GLY A 62 6.24 9.64 -6.25
N ILE A 63 5.82 8.46 -5.75
CA ILE A 63 5.62 8.25 -4.31
C ILE A 63 7.00 8.08 -3.65
N PRO A 64 7.38 8.94 -2.69
CA PRO A 64 8.68 8.88 -2.02
C PRO A 64 8.80 7.70 -1.06
#